data_AF-A0A535A4R1-F1
#
_entry.id   AF-A0A535A4R1-F1
#
_cell.length_a   1.000
_cell.length_b   1.000
_cell.length_c   1.000
_cell.angle_alpha   90.00
_cell.angle_beta   90.00
_cell.angle_gamma   90.00
#
_symmetry.space_group_name_H-M   'P 1'
#
loop_
_entity.id
_entity.type
_entity.pdbx_description
1 polymer ?
#
loop_
_entity_poly.entity_id
_entity_poly.type
_entity_poly.pdbx_seq_one_letter_code
_entity_poly.pdbx_strand_id
1 'polypeptide(L)'
;MRRTRRIAAWVCLGSPCVGAFLPCYLAGKVPDRLARGGKEADADSPWWRMRRLLVLVARDFGRFGPIARRRWDAFEAALAREAAGVEAEAEAARRGGRTPAAAAALTAFMDRSVDAYLAEAEELARELGG
;
A
#
# COMPACT_ATOMS: atom_id res chain seq x y z
N MET A 1 4.75 -23.43 -22.33
CA MET A 1 4.00 -23.07 -21.10
C MET A 1 4.13 -21.56 -20.89
N ARG A 2 3.08 -20.76 -21.16
CA ARG A 2 3.14 -19.29 -20.94
C ARG A 2 3.17 -19.03 -19.44
N ARG A 3 4.26 -18.44 -18.92
CA ARG A 3 4.23 -17.77 -17.61
C ARG A 3 3.23 -16.62 -17.73
N THR A 4 2.08 -16.74 -17.08
CA THR A 4 1.14 -15.62 -16.97
C THR A 4 1.87 -14.51 -16.22
N ARG A 5 2.07 -13.37 -16.89
CA ARG A 5 2.79 -12.25 -16.31
C ARG A 5 1.99 -11.72 -15.12
N ARG A 6 2.70 -11.46 -14.03
CA ARG A 6 2.18 -10.80 -12.83
C ARG A 6 1.88 -9.36 -13.22
N ILE A 7 0.62 -9.05 -13.47
CA ILE A 7 0.21 -7.66 -13.76
C ILE A 7 -0.13 -7.03 -12.42
N ALA A 8 0.90 -6.49 -11.79
CA ALA A 8 0.80 -5.68 -10.58
C ALA A 8 1.33 -4.28 -10.89
N ALA A 9 0.56 -3.26 -10.52
CA ALA A 9 1.04 -1.89 -10.48
C ALA A 9 1.35 -1.55 -9.01
N TRP A 10 2.55 -1.07 -8.73
CA TRP A 10 2.90 -0.55 -7.41
C TRP A 10 2.60 0.95 -7.40
N VAL A 11 1.68 1.38 -6.53
CA VAL A 11 1.10 2.73 -6.54
C VAL A 11 1.41 3.48 -5.24
N CYS A 12 1.88 4.72 -5.36
CA CYS A 12 2.04 5.62 -4.22
C CYS A 12 0.86 6.59 -4.17
N LEU A 13 0.21 6.72 -3.02
CA LEU A 13 -0.96 7.61 -2.82
C LEU A 13 -0.55 9.06 -2.50
N GLY A 14 0.74 9.39 -2.54
CA GLY A 14 1.28 10.69 -2.18
C GLY A 14 2.59 10.99 -2.91
N SER A 15 3.48 11.73 -2.26
CA SER A 15 4.81 11.97 -2.79
C SER A 15 5.70 10.72 -2.64
N PRO A 16 6.38 10.24 -3.71
CA PRO A 16 7.26 9.08 -3.61
C PRO A 16 8.45 9.33 -2.68
N CYS A 17 8.83 10.59 -2.46
CA CYS A 17 9.93 10.94 -1.57
C CYS A 17 9.59 10.74 -0.10
N VAL A 18 8.32 10.61 0.28
CA VAL A 18 7.89 10.57 1.70
C VAL A 18 6.66 9.67 1.90
N GLY A 19 6.40 8.80 0.95
CA GLY A 19 5.30 7.83 0.96
C GLY A 19 5.76 6.45 0.51
N ALA A 20 4.89 5.48 0.69
CA ALA A 20 5.13 4.10 0.30
C ALA A 20 4.35 3.71 -0.97
N PHE A 21 4.88 2.73 -1.70
CA PHE A 21 4.21 2.07 -2.80
C PHE A 21 3.45 0.82 -2.33
N LEU A 22 2.17 0.72 -2.72
CA LEU A 22 1.29 -0.42 -2.43
C LEU A 22 1.04 -1.25 -3.68
N PRO A 23 0.93 -2.58 -3.58
CA PRO A 23 0.62 -3.42 -4.72
C PRO A 23 -0.85 -3.29 -5.12
N CYS A 24 -1.11 -3.15 -6.41
CA CYS A 24 -2.43 -3.13 -7.03
C CYS A 24 -2.50 -4.24 -8.09
N TYR A 25 -3.19 -5.32 -7.76
CA TYR A 25 -3.38 -6.49 -8.62
C TYR A 25 -4.73 -6.42 -9.34
N LEU A 26 -4.71 -6.27 -10.66
CA LEU A 26 -5.93 -6.21 -11.48
C LEU A 26 -6.70 -7.54 -11.55
N ALA A 27 -6.08 -8.64 -11.13
CA ALA A 27 -6.71 -9.94 -11.01
C ALA A 27 -7.55 -10.10 -9.72
N GLY A 28 -7.42 -9.17 -8.77
CA GLY A 28 -8.27 -9.07 -7.58
C GLY A 28 -9.21 -7.87 -7.66
N LYS A 29 -9.88 -7.56 -6.55
CA LYS A 29 -10.67 -6.34 -6.37
C LYS A 29 -9.81 -5.29 -5.66
N VAL A 30 -9.64 -4.12 -6.26
CA VAL A 30 -8.97 -2.98 -5.61
C VAL A 30 -9.76 -2.56 -4.37
N PRO A 31 -9.12 -2.33 -3.20
CA PRO A 31 -9.81 -1.93 -1.98
C PRO A 31 -10.70 -0.70 -2.16
N ASP A 32 -11.99 -0.80 -1.86
CA ASP A 32 -12.99 0.27 -2.09
C ASP A 32 -12.64 1.57 -1.35
N ARG A 33 -11.97 1.46 -0.19
CA ARG A 33 -11.51 2.63 0.59
C ARG A 33 -10.50 3.50 -0.16
N LEU A 34 -9.75 2.97 -1.12
CA LEU A 34 -8.83 3.76 -1.93
C LEU A 34 -9.56 4.74 -2.87
N ALA A 35 -10.86 4.54 -3.12
CA ALA A 35 -11.68 5.50 -3.85
C ALA A 35 -12.15 6.69 -2.99
N ARG A 36 -11.87 6.68 -1.67
CA ARG A 36 -12.24 7.77 -0.76
C ARG A 36 -11.16 8.84 -0.77
N GLY A 37 -11.43 9.97 -1.42
CA GLY A 37 -10.53 11.13 -1.50
C GLY A 37 -11.27 12.41 -1.88
N GLY A 38 -12.48 12.60 -1.34
CA GLY A 38 -13.34 13.75 -1.65
C GLY A 38 -12.76 15.09 -1.21
N LYS A 39 -13.46 16.19 -1.57
CA LYS A 39 -13.04 17.58 -1.31
C LYS A 39 -12.84 17.92 0.17
N GLU A 40 -13.62 17.30 1.05
CA GLU A 40 -13.62 17.59 2.48
C GLU A 40 -12.78 16.58 3.25
N ALA A 41 -12.18 17.04 4.36
CA ALA A 41 -11.34 16.20 5.21
C ALA A 41 -12.11 15.00 5.77
N ASP A 42 -11.57 13.81 5.58
CA ASP A 42 -12.16 12.55 6.03
C ASP A 42 -11.10 11.71 6.75
N ALA A 43 -11.32 11.43 8.03
CA ALA A 43 -10.41 10.64 8.83
C ALA A 43 -10.36 9.16 8.40
N ASP A 44 -11.35 8.65 7.66
CA ASP A 44 -11.37 7.28 7.14
C ASP A 44 -10.84 7.19 5.70
N SER A 45 -10.47 8.32 5.10
CA SER A 45 -9.88 8.37 3.75
C SER A 45 -8.38 8.11 3.79
N PRO A 46 -7.89 7.09 3.06
CA PRO A 46 -6.46 6.86 2.87
C PRO A 46 -5.72 8.07 2.32
N TRP A 47 -6.35 8.82 1.41
CA TRP A 47 -5.79 10.04 0.83
C TRP A 47 -5.63 11.14 1.88
N TRP A 48 -6.64 11.38 2.72
CA TRP A 48 -6.61 12.46 3.71
C TRP A 48 -5.62 12.18 4.84
N ARG A 49 -5.53 10.92 5.29
CA ARG A 49 -4.48 10.51 6.23
C ARG A 49 -3.09 10.74 5.65
N MET A 50 -2.88 10.35 4.39
CA MET A 50 -1.59 10.56 3.74
C MET A 50 -1.28 12.04 3.56
N ARG A 51 -2.27 12.85 3.17
CA ARG A 51 -2.10 14.30 3.06
C ARG A 51 -1.70 14.95 4.37
N ARG A 52 -2.26 14.53 5.51
CA ARG A 52 -1.83 15.00 6.85
C ARG A 52 -0.35 14.73 7.07
N LEU A 53 0.11 13.51 6.81
CA LEU A 53 1.52 13.15 6.93
C LEU A 53 2.41 13.98 5.99
N LEU A 54 2.01 14.17 4.73
CA LEU A 54 2.75 15.01 3.78
C LEU A 54 2.90 16.44 4.28
N VAL A 55 1.83 17.03 4.83
CA VAL A 55 1.85 18.37 5.43
C VAL A 55 2.78 18.43 6.64
N LEU A 56 2.77 17.41 7.50
CA LEU A 56 3.66 17.33 8.66
C LEU A 56 5.13 17.28 8.23
N VAL A 57 5.48 16.40 7.29
CA VAL A 57 6.84 16.29 6.78
C VAL A 57 7.30 17.58 6.10
N ALA A 58 6.41 18.27 5.39
CA ALA A 58 6.72 19.53 4.73
C ALA A 58 7.07 20.69 5.69
N ARG A 59 6.72 20.61 6.98
CA ARG A 59 7.08 21.63 7.98
C ARG A 59 8.59 21.75 8.17
N ASP A 60 9.30 20.63 8.08
CA ASP A 60 10.76 20.56 8.13
C ASP A 60 11.23 19.33 7.35
N PHE A 61 11.27 19.47 6.03
CA PHE A 61 11.62 18.36 5.15
C PHE A 61 13.04 17.85 5.38
N GLY A 62 13.98 18.74 5.72
CA GLY A 62 15.37 18.37 5.99
C GLY A 62 15.49 17.42 7.18
N ARG A 63 14.70 17.65 8.22
CA ARG A 63 14.62 16.78 9.40
C ARG A 63 13.75 15.55 9.18
N PHE A 64 12.53 15.72 8.66
CA PHE A 64 11.50 14.68 8.66
C PHE A 64 11.50 13.79 7.42
N GLY A 65 11.94 14.31 6.27
CA GLY A 65 12.01 13.55 5.02
C GLY A 65 12.83 12.27 5.13
N PRO A 66 14.07 12.31 5.67
CA PRO A 66 14.89 11.11 5.87
C PRO A 66 14.27 10.09 6.85
N ILE A 67 13.54 10.56 7.88
CA ILE A 67 12.86 9.68 8.84
C ILE A 67 11.71 8.95 8.13
N ALA A 68 10.86 9.69 7.42
CA ALA A 68 9.77 9.12 6.65
C ALA A 68 10.26 8.11 5.60
N ARG A 69 11.31 8.43 4.84
CA ARG A 69 11.85 7.48 3.85
C ARG A 69 12.35 6.19 4.47
N ARG A 70 13.14 6.25 5.56
CA ARG A 70 13.64 5.03 6.21
C ARG A 70 12.50 4.14 6.70
N ARG A 71 11.42 4.74 7.22
CA ARG A 71 10.23 3.99 7.63
C ARG A 71 9.59 3.30 6.43
N TRP A 72 9.40 4.03 5.33
CA TRP A 72 8.80 3.48 4.13
C TRP A 72 9.66 2.44 3.43
N ASP A 73 10.99 2.59 3.42
CA ASP A 73 11.90 1.57 2.88
C ASP A 73 11.74 0.24 3.62
N ALA A 74 11.65 0.27 4.96
CA ALA A 74 11.44 -0.92 5.78
C ALA A 74 10.07 -1.56 5.53
N PHE A 75 9.02 -0.73 5.46
CA PHE A 75 7.66 -1.17 5.15
C PHE A 75 7.56 -1.80 3.76
N GLU A 76 8.09 -1.15 2.73
CA GLU A 76 8.08 -1.63 1.34
C GLU A 76 8.85 -2.94 1.19
N ALA A 77 10.00 -3.08 1.87
CA ALA A 77 10.76 -4.32 1.87
C ALA A 77 10.00 -5.48 2.53
N ALA A 78 9.26 -5.23 3.62
CA ALA A 78 8.41 -6.23 4.25
C ALA A 78 7.24 -6.61 3.32
N LEU A 79 6.59 -5.60 2.74
CA LEU A 79 5.45 -5.78 1.86
C LEU A 79 5.82 -6.55 0.58
N ALA A 80 6.99 -6.28 0.01
CA ALA A 80 7.50 -7.00 -1.16
C ALA A 80 7.78 -8.49 -0.87
N ARG A 81 8.24 -8.82 0.35
CA ARG A 81 8.42 -10.21 0.77
C ARG A 81 7.09 -10.94 0.91
N GLU A 82 6.09 -10.32 1.53
CA GLU A 82 4.76 -10.92 1.64
C GLU A 82 4.10 -11.07 0.26
N ALA A 83 4.20 -10.04 -0.59
CA ALA A 83 3.71 -10.05 -1.96
C ALA A 83 4.23 -11.26 -2.75
N ALA A 84 5.53 -11.56 -2.64
CA ALA A 84 6.12 -12.72 -3.32
C ALA A 84 5.47 -14.06 -2.90
N GLY A 85 5.11 -14.21 -1.62
CA GLY A 85 4.41 -15.39 -1.11
C GLY A 85 2.98 -15.48 -1.66
N VAL A 86 2.20 -14.41 -1.52
CA VAL A 86 0.81 -14.34 -1.99
C VAL A 86 0.73 -14.54 -3.52
N GLU A 87 1.66 -13.97 -4.27
CA GLU A 87 1.75 -14.15 -5.73
C GLU A 87 2.00 -15.61 -6.11
N ALA A 88 2.86 -16.31 -5.37
CA ALA A 88 3.14 -17.72 -5.61
C ALA A 88 1.91 -18.59 -5.30
N GLU A 89 1.20 -18.30 -4.21
CA GLU A 89 -0.05 -18.97 -3.84
C GLU A 89 -1.15 -18.75 -4.89
N ALA A 90 -1.34 -17.51 -5.33
CA ALA A 90 -2.32 -17.15 -6.35
C ALA A 90 -2.02 -17.86 -7.68
N GLU A 91 -0.75 -17.92 -8.09
CA GLU A 91 -0.35 -18.63 -9.30
C GLU A 91 -0.56 -20.15 -9.17
N ALA A 92 -0.26 -20.75 -8.01
CA ALA A 92 -0.52 -22.16 -7.76
C ALA A 92 -2.03 -22.48 -7.80
N ALA A 93 -2.85 -21.63 -7.18
CA ALA A 93 -4.31 -21.75 -7.24
C ALA A 93 -4.82 -21.65 -8.67
N ARG A 94 -4.35 -20.68 -9.46
CA ARG A 94 -4.71 -20.50 -10.86
C ARG A 94 -4.33 -21.72 -11.72
N ARG A 95 -3.13 -22.28 -11.52
CA ARG A 95 -2.70 -23.52 -12.22
C ARG A 95 -3.54 -24.72 -11.85
N GLY A 96 -4.02 -24.80 -10.62
CA GLY A 96 -4.96 -25.81 -10.16
C GLY A 96 -6.42 -25.54 -10.53
N GLY A 97 -6.71 -24.59 -11.43
CA GLY A 97 -8.07 -24.25 -11.85
C GLY A 97 -8.89 -23.45 -10.84
N ARG A 98 -8.30 -23.05 -9.71
CA ARG A 98 -8.96 -22.32 -8.61
C ARG A 98 -8.82 -20.79 -8.78
N THR A 99 -9.17 -20.27 -9.96
CA THR A 99 -9.05 -18.84 -10.28
C THR A 99 -9.77 -17.91 -9.29
N PRO A 100 -10.99 -18.20 -8.80
CA PRO A 100 -11.63 -17.36 -7.79
C PRO A 100 -10.84 -17.27 -6.47
N ALA A 101 -10.21 -18.38 -6.05
CA ALA A 101 -9.37 -18.39 -4.85
C ALA A 101 -8.09 -17.55 -5.05
N ALA A 102 -7.50 -17.58 -6.25
CA ALA A 102 -6.36 -16.73 -6.59
C ALA A 102 -6.73 -15.23 -6.50
N ALA A 103 -7.88 -14.85 -7.06
CA ALA A 103 -8.38 -13.47 -7.01
C ALA A 103 -8.69 -13.03 -5.57
N ALA A 104 -9.28 -13.91 -4.76
CA ALA A 104 -9.57 -13.64 -3.36
C ALA A 104 -8.29 -13.44 -2.52
N ALA A 105 -7.25 -14.25 -2.74
CA ALA A 105 -5.96 -14.10 -2.05
C ALA A 105 -5.31 -12.72 -2.36
N LEU A 106 -5.28 -12.33 -3.64
CA LEU A 106 -4.76 -11.02 -4.04
C LEU A 106 -5.58 -9.86 -3.49
N THR A 107 -6.91 -10.00 -3.49
CA THR A 107 -7.83 -9.00 -2.91
C THR A 107 -7.57 -8.80 -1.42
N ALA A 108 -7.54 -9.90 -0.67
CA ALA A 108 -7.31 -9.85 0.77
C ALA A 108 -5.92 -9.30 1.11
N PHE A 109 -4.91 -9.59 0.29
CA PHE A 109 -3.59 -9.00 0.46
C PHE A 109 -3.58 -7.49 0.19
N MET A 110 -4.22 -7.03 -0.89
CA MET A 110 -4.36 -5.58 -1.14
C MET A 110 -5.10 -4.87 -0.01
N ASP A 111 -6.17 -5.47 0.53
CA ASP A 111 -6.87 -4.91 1.68
C ASP A 111 -5.90 -4.77 2.86
N ARG A 112 -5.30 -5.86 3.34
CA ARG A 112 -4.38 -5.80 4.50
C ARG A 112 -3.19 -4.87 4.27
N SER A 113 -2.69 -4.77 3.03
CA SER A 113 -1.62 -3.82 2.66
C SER A 113 -2.03 -2.38 2.91
N VAL A 114 -3.26 -2.01 2.55
CA VAL A 114 -3.80 -0.66 2.83
C VAL A 114 -3.98 -0.45 4.33
N ASP A 115 -4.46 -1.45 5.09
CA ASP A 115 -4.60 -1.31 6.55
C ASP A 115 -3.26 -1.07 7.23
N ALA A 116 -2.25 -1.88 6.90
CA ALA A 116 -0.90 -1.75 7.44
C ALA A 116 -0.29 -0.39 7.07
N TYR A 117 -0.48 0.06 5.83
CA TYR A 117 -0.03 1.36 5.37
C TYR A 117 -0.63 2.52 6.16
N LEU A 118 -1.94 2.49 6.44
CA LEU A 118 -2.60 3.54 7.20
C LEU A 118 -2.20 3.54 8.68
N ALA A 119 -1.98 2.35 9.26
CA ALA A 119 -1.46 2.23 10.61
C ALA A 119 -0.05 2.83 10.73
N GLU A 120 0.85 2.48 9.80
CA GLU A 120 2.20 3.03 9.74
C GLU A 120 2.22 4.53 9.48
N ALA A 121 1.31 5.04 8.64
CA ALA A 121 1.21 6.47 8.38
C ALA A 121 0.80 7.25 9.64
N GLU A 122 -0.10 6.69 10.46
CA GLU A 122 -0.52 7.30 11.73
C GLU A 122 0.59 7.20 12.79
N GLU A 123 1.29 6.08 12.86
CA GLU A 123 2.46 5.93 13.75
C GLU A 123 3.55 6.93 13.41
N LEU A 124 3.90 7.05 12.13
CA LEU A 124 4.87 8.03 11.67
C LEU A 124 4.38 9.46 11.95
N ALA A 125 3.10 9.77 11.69
CA ALA A 125 2.55 11.09 12.00
C ALA A 125 2.71 11.44 13.50
N ARG A 126 2.41 10.50 14.41
CA ARG A 126 2.60 10.69 15.87
C ARG A 126 4.07 10.93 16.24
N GLU A 127 5.00 10.18 15.64
CA GLU A 127 6.44 10.36 15.87
C GLU A 127 6.95 11.74 15.43
N LEU A 128 6.38 12.28 14.35
CA LEU A 128 6.73 13.60 13.82
C LEU A 128 6.02 14.76 14.57
N GLY A 129 5.28 14.47 15.64
CA GLY A 129 4.58 15.47 16.46
C GLY A 129 3.23 15.92 15.88
N GLY A 130 2.57 15.03 15.13
CA GLY A 130 1.24 15.22 14.55
C GLY A 130 0.09 14.90 15.47
#